data_AF-A0A3C0JGS7-F1
#
_entry.id   AF-A0A3C0JGS7-F1
#
_cell.length_a   1.000
_cell.length_b   1.000
_cell.length_c   1.000
_cell.angle_alpha   90.00
_cell.angle_beta   90.00
_cell.angle_gamma   90.00
#
_symmetry.space_group_name_H-M   'P 1'
#
loop_
_entity.id
_entity.type
_entity.pdbx_description
1 polymer ?
#
loop_
_entity_poly.entity_id
_entity_poly.type
_entity_poly.pdbx_seq_one_letter_code
_entity_poly.pdbx_strand_id
1 'polypeptide(L)'
;VPVEEIQQGIKYGVRKVNIDTDLRLASTGSIRRHLAESPKNFDPRKFLAVSTDAMQSICEARMNAFGTSGQADRIKPINLEDMVLRYESGELNQIIN
;
A
#
# COMPACT_ATOMS: atom_id res chain seq x y z
N VAL A 1 -10.40 -6.53 -8.32
CA VAL A 1 -9.74 -7.84 -8.55
C VAL A 1 -9.71 -8.57 -7.22
N PRO A 2 -10.12 -9.84 -7.13
CA PRO A 2 -10.01 -10.62 -5.90
C PRO A 2 -8.57 -10.69 -5.40
N VAL A 3 -8.39 -10.81 -4.09
CA VAL A 3 -7.04 -10.84 -3.49
C VAL A 3 -6.29 -12.11 -3.92
N GLU A 4 -7.01 -13.21 -4.10
CA GLU A 4 -6.50 -14.51 -4.51
C GLU A 4 -5.84 -14.46 -5.90
N GLU A 5 -6.45 -13.73 -6.84
CA GLU A 5 -5.90 -13.53 -8.18
C GLU A 5 -4.63 -12.67 -8.16
N ILE A 6 -4.58 -11.67 -7.28
CA ILE A 6 -3.38 -10.86 -7.07
C ILE A 6 -2.26 -11.73 -6.49
N GLN A 7 -2.56 -12.58 -5.49
CA GLN A 7 -1.61 -13.52 -4.92
C GLN A 7 -1.09 -14.50 -5.98
N GLN A 8 -1.94 -14.95 -6.90
CA GLN A 8 -1.51 -15.77 -8.02
C GLN A 8 -0.56 -15.00 -8.95
N GLY A 9 -0.88 -13.75 -9.31
CA GLY A 9 0.03 -12.89 -10.08
C GLY A 9 1.40 -12.67 -9.41
N ILE A 10 1.43 -12.56 -8.07
CA ILE A 10 2.67 -12.42 -7.30
C ILE A 10 3.58 -13.66 -7.46
N LYS A 11 3.00 -14.87 -7.58
CA LYS A 11 3.78 -16.10 -7.84
C LYS A 11 4.43 -16.09 -9.22
N TYR A 12 3.89 -15.33 -10.18
CA TYR A 12 4.40 -15.20 -11.55
C TYR A 12 5.14 -13.89 -11.84
N GLY A 13 5.57 -13.16 -10.81
CA GLY A 13 6.49 -12.03 -11.00
C GLY A 13 5.88 -10.65 -10.86
N VAL A 14 4.60 -10.51 -10.49
CA VAL A 14 4.08 -9.20 -10.08
C VAL A 14 4.77 -8.76 -8.79
N ARG A 15 5.44 -7.60 -8.81
CA ARG A 15 6.17 -7.03 -7.65
C ARG A 15 5.66 -5.65 -7.20
N LYS A 16 4.70 -5.06 -7.90
CA LYS A 16 4.04 -3.80 -7.55
C LYS A 16 2.53 -3.90 -7.82
N VAL A 17 1.72 -3.68 -6.79
CA VAL A 17 0.24 -3.72 -6.87
C VAL A 17 -0.30 -2.33 -6.56
N ASN A 18 -1.07 -1.74 -7.47
CA ASN A 18 -1.67 -0.42 -7.29
C ASN A 18 -3.06 -0.55 -6.64
N ILE A 19 -3.28 0.17 -5.54
CA ILE A 19 -4.56 0.17 -4.81
C ILE A 19 -4.91 1.62 -4.47
N ASP A 20 -6.07 2.08 -4.92
CA ASP A 20 -6.56 3.44 -4.71
C ASP A 20 -8.05 3.42 -4.35
N THR A 21 -8.87 2.80 -5.21
CA THR A 21 -10.33 2.73 -5.01
C THR A 21 -10.74 2.17 -3.64
N ASP A 22 -10.06 1.12 -3.15
CA ASP A 22 -10.35 0.55 -1.82
C ASP A 22 -10.18 1.57 -0.70
N LEU A 23 -9.13 2.41 -0.78
CA LEU A 23 -8.86 3.44 0.22
C LEU A 23 -9.90 4.55 0.17
N ARG A 24 -10.34 4.94 -1.04
CA ARG A 24 -11.42 5.92 -1.23
C ARG A 24 -12.74 5.44 -0.62
N LEU A 25 -13.07 4.16 -0.84
CA LEU A 25 -14.28 3.55 -0.28
C LEU A 25 -14.21 3.46 1.24
N ALA A 26 -13.08 3.02 1.81
CA ALA A 26 -12.88 2.94 3.26
C ALA A 26 -12.97 4.31 3.94
N SER A 27 -12.31 5.32 3.36
CA SER A 27 -12.35 6.70 3.82
C SER A 27 -13.78 7.27 3.76
N THR A 28 -14.44 7.15 2.62
CA THR A 28 -15.78 7.72 2.43
C THR A 28 -16.81 7.04 3.33
N GLY A 29 -16.76 5.71 3.45
CA GLY A 29 -17.68 4.94 4.28
C GLY A 29 -17.54 5.25 5.77
N SER A 30 -16.31 5.33 6.27
CA SER A 30 -16.02 5.63 7.68
C SER A 30 -16.45 7.06 8.07
N ILE A 31 -16.17 8.05 7.21
CA ILE A 31 -16.61 9.44 7.42
C ILE A 31 -18.14 9.51 7.44
N ARG A 32 -18.82 8.88 6.47
CA ARG A 32 -20.29 8.87 6.40
C ARG A 32 -20.90 8.27 7.67
N ARG A 33 -20.37 7.15 8.15
CA ARG A 33 -20.82 6.51 9.39
C ARG A 33 -20.63 7.44 10.60
N HIS A 34 -19.43 8.01 10.76
CA HIS A 34 -19.12 8.89 11.89
C HIS A 34 -20.02 10.13 11.94
N LEU A 35 -20.25 10.78 10.80
CA LEU A 35 -21.13 11.94 10.73
C LEU A 35 -22.60 11.58 11.00
N ALA A 36 -23.04 10.38 10.62
CA ALA A 36 -24.39 9.90 10.92
C ALA A 36 -24.56 9.55 12.42
N GLU A 37 -23.54 8.96 13.04
CA GLU A 37 -23.56 8.57 14.46
C GLU A 37 -23.30 9.75 15.41
N SER A 38 -22.57 10.77 14.95
CA SER A 38 -22.20 11.97 15.71
C SER A 38 -22.62 13.27 15.00
N PRO A 39 -23.92 13.55 14.81
CA PRO A 39 -24.40 14.64 13.95
C PRO A 39 -24.03 16.06 14.44
N LYS A 40 -23.69 16.21 15.72
CA LYS A 40 -23.22 17.50 16.29
C LYS A 40 -21.72 17.73 16.08
N ASN A 41 -20.98 16.71 15.64
CA ASN A 41 -19.55 16.80 15.48
C ASN A 41 -19.20 17.41 14.12
N PHE A 42 -18.62 18.60 14.15
CA PHE A 42 -18.19 19.35 12.96
C PHE A 42 -16.67 19.40 12.83
N ASP A 43 -15.91 18.86 13.80
CA ASP A 43 -14.45 18.94 13.82
C ASP A 43 -13.86 17.95 12.80
N PRO A 44 -13.20 18.43 11.73
CA PRO A 44 -12.65 17.57 10.69
C PRO A 44 -11.65 16.56 11.21
N ARG A 45 -10.90 16.90 12.25
CA ARG A 45 -9.89 16.00 12.82
C ARG A 45 -10.53 14.71 13.32
N LYS A 46 -11.77 14.77 13.84
CA LYS A 46 -12.45 13.60 14.39
C LYS A 46 -12.92 12.64 13.31
N PHE A 47 -13.54 13.12 12.24
CA PHE A 47 -13.98 12.24 11.16
C PHE A 47 -12.86 11.86 10.18
N LEU A 48 -11.79 12.66 10.09
CA LEU A 48 -10.61 12.27 9.33
C LEU A 48 -9.75 11.24 10.07
N ALA A 49 -9.72 11.25 11.41
CA ALA A 49 -9.04 10.20 12.19
C ALA A 49 -9.63 8.81 11.91
N VAL A 50 -10.95 8.66 11.97
CA VAL A 50 -11.59 7.36 11.66
C VAL A 50 -11.43 6.94 10.20
N SER A 51 -11.23 7.91 9.29
CA SER A 51 -10.88 7.66 7.89
C SER A 51 -9.48 7.11 7.75
N THR A 52 -8.51 7.72 8.44
CA THR A 52 -7.12 7.23 8.50
C THR A 52 -7.06 5.81 9.06
N ASP A 53 -7.76 5.53 10.17
CA ASP A 53 -7.78 4.20 10.78
C ASP A 53 -8.37 3.13 9.84
N ALA A 54 -9.45 3.49 9.13
CA ALA A 54 -10.09 2.60 8.15
C ALA A 54 -9.18 2.31 6.95
N MET A 55 -8.51 3.34 6.40
CA MET A 55 -7.53 3.15 5.32
C MET A 55 -6.31 2.35 5.78
N GLN A 56 -5.80 2.61 6.98
CA GLN A 56 -4.68 1.87 7.57
C GLN A 56 -4.99 0.38 7.67
N SER A 57 -6.19 0.03 8.15
CA SER A 57 -6.63 -1.37 8.24
C SER A 57 -6.64 -2.08 6.88
N ILE A 58 -7.01 -1.37 5.80
CA ILE A 58 -6.92 -1.91 4.42
C ILE A 58 -5.46 -2.12 4.02
N CYS A 59 -4.59 -1.14 4.24
CA CYS A 59 -3.17 -1.26 3.94
C CYS A 59 -2.52 -2.45 4.65
N GLU A 60 -2.76 -2.62 5.95
CA GLU A 60 -2.25 -3.74 6.75
C GLU A 60 -2.73 -5.09 6.21
N ALA A 61 -4.01 -5.21 5.90
CA ALA A 61 -4.58 -6.42 5.31
C ALA A 61 -3.93 -6.76 3.96
N ARG A 62 -3.66 -5.75 3.11
CA ARG A 62 -2.99 -5.95 1.81
C ARG A 62 -1.52 -6.31 1.97
N MET A 63 -0.79 -5.65 2.87
CA MET A 63 0.61 -5.99 3.17
C MET A 63 0.77 -7.43 3.66
N ASN A 64 -0.12 -7.88 4.55
CA ASN A 64 -0.16 -9.26 5.01
C ASN A 64 -0.47 -10.24 3.87
N ALA A 65 -1.52 -9.96 3.08
CA ALA A 65 -1.93 -10.82 1.97
C ALA A 65 -0.87 -10.93 0.87
N PHE A 66 -0.07 -9.88 0.66
CA PHE A 66 0.99 -9.85 -0.36
C PHE A 66 2.36 -10.31 0.17
N GLY A 67 2.46 -10.67 1.46
CA GLY A 67 3.69 -11.20 2.06
C GLY A 67 4.79 -10.16 2.27
N THR A 68 4.44 -8.86 2.32
CA THR A 68 5.43 -7.78 2.51
C THR A 68 5.69 -7.47 3.98
N SER A 69 4.81 -7.89 4.89
CA SER A 69 4.96 -7.71 6.34
C SER A 69 6.26 -8.37 6.84
N GLY A 70 7.04 -7.63 7.63
CA GLY A 70 8.33 -8.09 8.18
C GLY A 70 9.51 -8.08 7.19
N GLN A 71 9.33 -7.59 5.95
CA GLN A 71 10.44 -7.52 4.98
C GLN A 71 11.28 -6.25 5.11
N ALA A 72 10.78 -5.20 5.77
CA ALA A 72 11.42 -3.88 5.83
C ALA A 72 12.85 -3.93 6.38
N ASP A 73 13.07 -4.62 7.50
CA ASP A 73 14.38 -4.69 8.17
C ASP A 73 15.45 -5.44 7.37
N ARG A 74 15.05 -6.17 6.31
CA ARG A 74 15.97 -6.89 5.42
C ARG A 74 16.52 -6.01 4.31
N ILE A 75 15.96 -4.82 4.10
CA ILE A 75 16.33 -3.91 3.03
C ILE A 75 17.39 -2.95 3.56
N LYS A 76 18.55 -2.93 2.91
CA LYS A 76 19.55 -1.86 3.06
C LYS A 76 19.29 -0.83 1.96
N PRO A 77 18.81 0.38 2.28
CA PRO A 77 18.59 1.42 1.27
C PRO A 77 19.91 1.76 0.58
N ILE A 78 19.85 1.90 -0.75
CA ILE A 78 20.96 2.37 -1.58
C ILE A 78 20.60 3.80 -1.98
N ASN A 79 21.56 4.73 -1.86
CA ASN A 79 21.35 6.11 -2.32
C ASN A 79 21.28 6.17 -3.86
N LEU A 80 20.86 7.32 -4.39
CA LEU A 80 20.62 7.44 -5.82
C LEU A 80 21.93 7.49 -6.61
N GLU A 81 22.99 8.06 -6.06
CA GLU A 81 24.32 8.14 -6.68
C GLU A 81 24.93 6.75 -6.91
N ASP A 82 24.88 5.87 -5.90
CA ASP A 82 25.33 4.49 -6.01
C ASP A 82 24.47 3.70 -7.01
N MET A 83 23.16 3.96 -7.06
CA MET A 83 22.28 3.34 -8.06
C MET A 83 22.66 3.75 -9.49
N VAL A 84 23.06 5.01 -9.72
CA VAL A 84 23.56 5.47 -11.04
C VAL A 84 24.77 4.65 -11.47
N LEU A 85 25.77 4.48 -10.60
CA LEU A 85 26.97 3.69 -10.89
C LEU A 85 26.64 2.23 -11.26
N ARG A 86 25.66 1.63 -10.59
CA ARG A 86 25.19 0.26 -10.90
C ARG A 86 24.54 0.16 -12.27
N TYR A 87 23.78 1.17 -12.69
CA TYR A 87 23.27 1.24 -14.06
C TYR A 87 24.38 1.43 -15.09
N GLU A 88 25.32 2.35 -14.86
CA GLU A 88 26.43 2.63 -15.78
C GLU A 88 27.35 1.43 -16.00
N SER A 89 27.58 0.63 -14.94
CA SER A 89 28.36 -0.61 -15.03
C SER A 89 27.67 -1.75 -15.79
N GLY A 90 26.37 -1.62 -16.07
CA GLY A 90 25.56 -2.67 -16.68
C GLY A 90 25.11 -3.79 -15.72
N GLU A 91 25.38 -3.66 -14.41
CA GLU A 91 24.98 -4.65 -13.39
C GLU A 91 23.46 -4.91 -13.38
N LEU A 92 22.67 -3.88 -13.66
CA LEU A 92 21.20 -3.93 -13.63
C LEU A 92 20.56 -4.16 -15.02
N ASN A 93 21.35 -4.57 -16.01
CA ASN A 93 20.82 -4.90 -17.33
C ASN A 93 19.82 -6.07 -17.25
N GLN A 94 18.80 -6.02 -18.11
CA GLN A 94 17.80 -7.07 -18.18
C GLN A 94 18.44 -8.40 -18.57
N ILE A 95 18.21 -9.44 -17.77
CA ILE A 95 18.57 -10.82 -18.12
C ILE A 95 17.40 -11.40 -18.91
N ILE A 96 17.63 -11.69 -20.19
CA ILE A 96 16.67 -12.37 -21.06
C ILE A 96 17.09 -13.85 -21.07
N ASN A 97 16.33 -14.70 -20.36
CA ASN A 97 16.48 -16.16 -20.37
C ASN A 97 15.41 -16.81 -21.23
#